data_AF-A0A543I5W2-F1
#
_entry.id   AF-A0A543I5W2-F1
#
_cell.length_a   1.000
_cell.length_b   1.000
_cell.length_c   1.000
_cell.angle_alpha   90.00
_cell.angle_beta   90.00
_cell.angle_gamma   90.00
#
_symmetry.space_group_name_H-M   'P 1'
#
loop_
_entity.id
_entity.type
_entity.pdbx_description
1 polymer ?
#
loop_
_entity_poly.entity_id
_entity_poly.type
_entity_poly.pdbx_seq_one_letter_code
_entity_poly.pdbx_strand_id
1 'polypeptide(L)'
;MKSSTSPRVRSVRRVATGCAAAAIATTVLFSPSAAFAETADNGGAQRNDGDNTVPLRSAIVDGPATNVILLIGDGMGDSEITIARNYAYGAAGQLPGIDALPLTGQYTTYSLYKDGARKGKPDYVPDSAATGSAWATGTKTYDNAVSVDINGAPQQTLLELAKANGLRTGNVSTAEIQDATPAVQVAHVASRSCYGPDSASCGADALAAGGLGSISEQLLDTRPDVTLGGGSASFTQTAKAGDWSGKTLFEQAEGRGYQVVKTAADLAGVTAANQEAPVLGLFTPGNFPTRFAATTATVGGANTPVSCAANPDRLGTDLSLASLTNSAIDLLNSPAESSKGFFLQVEGASIDKRDHSADACGQIGETIDLDEAVRAALDFAEKDGNTLVIVTADHAHTSQIVDSTPPTSLSTAVTTLEGSVMKISYGTGAAGGSQQHTGAQLRVAGYGPGAANVVGLIDQTDNFFTIANALRLNRDTAALSAGAKATLPKTVFAPGETFDAALTGLAGDRQITGVVASEPVAVPKTDVLAGSATIPLTAPTELGEHTVTLTGSQTGTIVTARFTVTADGQPLPGGATGTGGATGNAGGLASAVNGALASTGAAVFPILGAAALALLAGGTALYRRRHNRPIPRA
;
A
#
# COMPACT_ATOMS: atom_id res chain seq x y z
N MET A 1 -17.28 -98.82 -58.72
CA MET A 1 -18.37 -98.51 -59.68
C MET A 1 -19.50 -97.82 -58.92
N LYS A 2 -19.93 -96.60 -59.37
CA LYS A 2 -21.18 -95.81 -59.17
C LYS A 2 -22.00 -95.95 -57.85
N SER A 3 -22.64 -94.96 -57.21
CA SER A 3 -23.15 -93.62 -57.61
C SER A 3 -23.77 -92.87 -56.39
N SER A 4 -23.68 -91.52 -56.40
CA SER A 4 -24.65 -90.47 -56.00
C SER A 4 -25.46 -90.49 -54.68
N THR A 5 -25.27 -89.49 -53.81
CA THR A 5 -26.19 -88.35 -53.47
C THR A 5 -25.73 -87.62 -52.19
N SER A 6 -25.96 -86.31 -52.13
CA SER A 6 -25.41 -85.25 -51.22
C SER A 6 -26.34 -84.96 -50.00
N PRO A 7 -26.12 -83.97 -49.09
CA PRO A 7 -24.93 -83.14 -48.71
C PRO A 7 -24.67 -83.03 -47.18
N ARG A 8 -23.49 -82.49 -46.77
CA ARG A 8 -23.33 -81.55 -45.63
C ARG A 8 -21.91 -80.92 -45.54
N VAL A 9 -21.87 -79.57 -45.53
CA VAL A 9 -21.18 -78.66 -44.57
C VAL A 9 -19.67 -78.31 -44.69
N ARG A 10 -19.40 -76.99 -44.42
CA ARG A 10 -18.16 -76.25 -44.03
C ARG A 10 -17.13 -75.96 -45.15
N SER A 11 -16.42 -74.82 -45.23
CA SER A 11 -16.34 -73.55 -44.48
C SER A 11 -15.28 -72.63 -45.15
N VAL A 12 -15.28 -71.33 -44.78
CA VAL A 12 -14.13 -70.37 -44.74
C VAL A 12 -14.01 -69.26 -45.80
N ARG A 13 -13.90 -68.02 -45.27
CA ARG A 13 -13.32 -66.74 -45.74
C ARG A 13 -13.97 -65.99 -46.92
N ARG A 14 -14.49 -64.79 -46.65
CA ARG A 14 -13.75 -63.50 -46.76
C ARG A 14 -14.60 -62.34 -46.18
N VAL A 15 -13.90 -61.45 -45.49
CA VAL A 15 -14.34 -60.11 -45.06
C VAL A 15 -14.28 -59.18 -46.27
N ALA A 16 -15.31 -58.36 -46.50
CA ALA A 16 -15.18 -56.90 -46.52
C ALA A 16 -16.49 -56.19 -46.93
N THR A 17 -16.84 -55.20 -46.09
CA THR A 17 -17.57 -53.94 -46.36
C THR A 17 -19.06 -53.97 -46.72
N GLY A 18 -19.86 -53.36 -45.85
CA GLY A 18 -21.22 -52.92 -46.17
C GLY A 18 -22.05 -52.55 -44.94
N CYS A 19 -21.87 -51.33 -44.43
CA CYS A 19 -22.79 -50.50 -43.65
C CYS A 19 -23.60 -51.13 -42.49
N ALA A 20 -23.20 -50.82 -41.26
CA ALA A 20 -24.11 -50.76 -40.12
C ALA A 20 -24.07 -49.34 -39.53
N ALA A 21 -25.21 -48.67 -39.56
CA ALA A 21 -25.44 -47.40 -38.89
C ALA A 21 -25.34 -47.60 -37.38
N ALA A 22 -24.36 -46.94 -36.75
CA ALA A 22 -24.31 -46.76 -35.30
C ALA A 22 -24.80 -45.35 -35.00
N ALA A 23 -25.95 -45.25 -34.35
CA ALA A 23 -26.46 -44.00 -33.79
C ALA A 23 -25.50 -43.54 -32.68
N ILE A 24 -24.71 -42.50 -32.97
CA ILE A 24 -24.00 -41.74 -31.96
C ILE A 24 -25.02 -40.77 -31.36
N ALA A 25 -25.43 -41.02 -30.12
CA ALA A 25 -26.14 -40.05 -29.32
C ALA A 25 -25.16 -38.92 -28.96
N THR A 26 -25.10 -37.89 -29.80
CA THR A 26 -24.51 -36.60 -29.45
C THR A 26 -25.46 -35.87 -28.51
N THR A 27 -25.23 -36.00 -27.19
CA THR A 27 -25.70 -35.00 -26.24
C THR A 27 -24.92 -33.72 -26.48
N VAL A 28 -25.42 -32.87 -27.37
CA VAL A 28 -25.06 -31.46 -27.44
C VAL A 28 -25.63 -30.83 -26.17
N LEU A 29 -24.77 -30.58 -25.19
CA LEU A 29 -25.04 -29.63 -24.12
C LEU A 29 -25.22 -28.26 -24.79
N PHE A 30 -26.46 -27.92 -25.13
CA PHE A 30 -26.84 -26.53 -25.35
C PHE A 30 -26.70 -25.83 -23.99
N SER A 31 -25.54 -25.25 -23.72
CA SER A 31 -25.50 -24.10 -22.82
C SER A 31 -26.45 -23.07 -23.43
N PRO A 32 -27.44 -22.55 -22.69
CA PRO A 32 -28.19 -21.41 -23.18
C PRO A 32 -27.18 -20.28 -23.31
N SER A 33 -26.74 -20.01 -24.54
CA SER A 33 -26.17 -18.72 -24.89
C SER A 33 -27.30 -17.74 -24.63
N ALA A 34 -27.31 -17.11 -23.47
CA ALA A 34 -28.09 -15.89 -23.29
C ALA A 34 -27.63 -14.98 -24.42
N ALA A 35 -28.51 -14.73 -25.39
CA ALA A 35 -28.27 -13.70 -26.37
C ALA A 35 -28.17 -12.40 -25.57
N PHE A 36 -26.96 -11.88 -25.39
CA PHE A 36 -26.78 -10.55 -24.85
C PHE A 36 -27.53 -9.60 -25.80
N ALA A 37 -28.35 -8.71 -25.24
CA ALA A 37 -28.99 -7.68 -26.04
C ALA A 37 -27.90 -6.86 -26.74
N GLU A 38 -28.10 -6.53 -28.02
CA GLU A 38 -27.15 -5.71 -28.75
C GLU A 38 -27.09 -4.32 -28.08
N THR A 39 -25.95 -3.65 -28.09
CA THR A 39 -25.82 -2.32 -27.45
C THR A 39 -26.81 -1.29 -28.02
N ALA A 40 -27.26 -1.48 -29.26
CA ALA A 40 -28.27 -0.67 -29.94
C ALA A 40 -29.72 -0.97 -29.51
N ASP A 41 -29.96 -2.08 -28.81
CA ASP A 41 -31.29 -2.45 -28.34
C ASP A 41 -31.69 -1.65 -27.09
N ASN A 42 -32.99 -1.50 -26.87
CA ASN A 42 -33.50 -0.89 -25.63
C ASN A 42 -33.04 -1.71 -24.41
N GLY A 43 -32.24 -1.09 -23.53
CA GLY A 43 -31.64 -1.74 -22.37
C GLY A 43 -30.34 -2.49 -22.66
N GLY A 44 -29.88 -2.57 -23.92
CA GLY A 44 -28.68 -3.33 -24.30
C GLY A 44 -27.35 -2.77 -23.78
N ALA A 45 -27.33 -1.50 -23.34
CA ALA A 45 -26.18 -0.86 -22.70
C ALA A 45 -26.31 -0.73 -21.17
N GLN A 46 -27.33 -1.34 -20.57
CA GLN A 46 -27.60 -1.23 -19.14
C GLN A 46 -26.57 -2.03 -18.32
N ARG A 47 -25.96 -1.38 -17.31
CA ARG A 47 -24.99 -2.01 -16.40
C ARG A 47 -25.62 -2.64 -15.15
N ASN A 48 -26.78 -2.15 -14.73
CA ASN A 48 -27.51 -2.66 -13.55
C ASN A 48 -28.70 -3.48 -14.01
N ASP A 49 -28.81 -4.75 -13.66
CA ASP A 49 -29.96 -5.59 -14.00
C ASP A 49 -31.19 -5.36 -13.10
N GLY A 50 -31.09 -4.48 -12.10
CA GLY A 50 -32.17 -4.13 -11.18
C GLY A 50 -31.81 -3.00 -10.20
N ASP A 51 -32.53 -2.96 -9.08
CA ASP A 51 -32.29 -2.02 -7.98
C ASP A 51 -31.12 -2.48 -7.10
N ASN A 52 -30.12 -1.61 -6.92
CA ASN A 52 -28.90 -1.93 -6.17
C ASN A 52 -29.00 -1.72 -4.65
N THR A 53 -30.18 -1.41 -4.09
CA THR A 53 -30.32 -1.13 -2.65
C THR A 53 -29.93 -2.33 -1.79
N VAL A 54 -30.32 -3.54 -2.19
CA VAL A 54 -30.00 -4.77 -1.44
C VAL A 54 -28.51 -5.13 -1.57
N PRO A 55 -27.91 -5.23 -2.77
CA PRO A 55 -26.47 -5.44 -2.92
C PRO A 55 -25.61 -4.40 -2.19
N LEU A 56 -25.94 -3.10 -2.30
CA LEU A 56 -25.19 -2.05 -1.62
C LEU A 56 -25.31 -2.14 -0.10
N ARG A 57 -26.50 -2.44 0.43
CA ARG A 57 -26.66 -2.65 1.87
C ARG A 57 -25.82 -3.83 2.38
N SER A 58 -25.71 -4.90 1.59
CA SER A 58 -24.87 -6.06 1.92
C SER A 58 -23.37 -5.76 1.82
N ALA A 59 -22.96 -4.82 0.96
CA ALA A 59 -21.57 -4.39 0.82
C ALA A 59 -21.09 -3.47 1.96
N ILE A 60 -22.02 -2.86 2.71
CA ILE A 60 -21.69 -2.08 3.90
C ILE A 60 -21.43 -3.04 5.06
N VAL A 61 -20.16 -3.36 5.26
CA VAL A 61 -19.68 -4.18 6.38
C VAL A 61 -18.99 -3.28 7.40
N ASP A 62 -19.47 -3.31 8.64
CA ASP A 62 -18.84 -2.57 9.74
C ASP A 62 -17.42 -3.09 9.99
N GLY A 63 -16.50 -2.20 10.36
CA GLY A 63 -15.18 -2.59 10.83
C GLY A 63 -15.23 -3.37 12.16
N PRO A 64 -14.10 -3.93 12.62
CA PRO A 64 -12.75 -3.76 12.09
C PRO A 64 -12.41 -4.71 10.93
N ALA A 65 -11.33 -4.40 10.22
CA ALA A 65 -10.66 -5.32 9.30
C ALA A 65 -9.48 -6.00 10.01
N THR A 66 -9.12 -7.21 9.57
CA THR A 66 -7.87 -7.88 9.95
C THR A 66 -6.74 -7.45 9.02
N ASN A 67 -7.04 -7.26 7.74
CA ASN A 67 -6.07 -6.87 6.72
C ASN A 67 -6.53 -5.65 5.93
N VAL A 68 -5.58 -4.89 5.41
CA VAL A 68 -5.82 -3.82 4.43
C VAL A 68 -4.90 -3.99 3.23
N ILE A 69 -5.48 -3.93 2.03
CA ILE A 69 -4.76 -3.83 0.76
C ILE A 69 -5.13 -2.49 0.10
N LEU A 70 -4.15 -1.59 -0.02
CA LEU A 70 -4.28 -0.32 -0.73
C LEU A 70 -3.62 -0.44 -2.10
N LEU A 71 -4.40 -0.30 -3.17
CA LEU A 71 -3.89 -0.30 -4.54
C LEU A 71 -3.95 1.11 -5.13
N ILE A 72 -2.79 1.60 -5.59
CA ILE A 72 -2.61 2.93 -6.17
C ILE A 72 -2.28 2.79 -7.65
N GLY A 73 -3.09 3.40 -8.51
CA GLY A 73 -2.68 3.71 -9.88
C GLY A 73 -2.15 5.13 -9.92
N ASP A 74 -0.83 5.29 -9.99
CA ASP A 74 -0.20 6.63 -10.05
C ASP A 74 -0.73 7.36 -11.30
N GLY A 75 -1.29 8.56 -11.13
CA GLY A 75 -1.92 9.34 -12.20
C GLY A 75 -3.22 8.75 -12.79
N MET A 76 -3.81 7.71 -12.18
CA MET A 76 -4.98 6.99 -12.72
C MET A 76 -6.33 7.66 -12.38
N GLY A 77 -6.58 8.83 -12.95
CA GLY A 77 -7.87 9.50 -12.87
C GLY A 77 -8.99 8.76 -13.63
N ASP A 78 -10.22 9.28 -13.53
CA ASP A 78 -11.39 8.69 -14.21
C ASP A 78 -11.23 8.62 -15.74
N SER A 79 -10.46 9.54 -16.34
CA SER A 79 -10.16 9.54 -17.77
C SER A 79 -9.30 8.33 -18.14
N GLU A 80 -8.24 8.07 -17.37
CA GLU A 80 -7.30 6.98 -17.56
C GLU A 80 -7.97 5.62 -17.42
N ILE A 81 -8.81 5.46 -16.39
CA ILE A 81 -9.65 4.26 -16.22
C ILE A 81 -10.54 4.05 -17.45
N THR A 82 -11.17 5.12 -17.95
CA THR A 82 -12.08 5.04 -19.10
C THR A 82 -11.35 4.74 -20.40
N ILE A 83 -10.15 5.31 -20.62
CA ILE A 83 -9.29 5.03 -21.76
C ILE A 83 -8.93 3.53 -21.78
N ALA A 84 -8.47 2.98 -20.64
CA ALA A 84 -8.10 1.58 -20.55
C ALA A 84 -9.31 0.65 -20.77
N ARG A 85 -10.45 0.94 -20.14
CA ARG A 85 -11.71 0.18 -20.31
C ARG A 85 -12.16 0.18 -21.76
N ASN A 86 -12.27 1.35 -22.38
CA ASN A 86 -12.73 1.49 -23.76
C ASN A 86 -11.81 0.72 -24.71
N TYR A 87 -10.49 0.81 -24.52
CA TYR A 87 -9.54 0.10 -25.37
C TYR A 87 -9.65 -1.43 -25.23
N ALA A 88 -9.56 -1.96 -24.01
CA ALA A 88 -9.37 -3.40 -23.78
C ALA A 88 -10.67 -4.18 -23.61
N TYR A 89 -11.73 -3.56 -23.10
CA TYR A 89 -13.00 -4.20 -22.76
C TYR A 89 -14.20 -3.63 -23.53
N GLY A 90 -13.98 -2.59 -24.34
CA GLY A 90 -15.04 -1.85 -25.03
C GLY A 90 -15.79 -0.89 -24.10
N ALA A 91 -16.50 0.07 -24.69
CA ALA A 91 -17.15 1.14 -23.94
C ALA A 91 -18.24 0.63 -22.96
N ALA A 92 -18.93 -0.45 -23.34
CA ALA A 92 -19.92 -1.13 -22.50
C ALA A 92 -19.30 -2.17 -21.54
N GLY A 93 -18.04 -2.55 -21.73
CA GLY A 93 -17.35 -3.53 -20.90
C GLY A 93 -17.03 -3.02 -19.50
N GLN A 94 -16.34 -3.85 -18.71
CA GLN A 94 -15.90 -3.55 -17.35
C GLN A 94 -14.47 -4.06 -17.15
N LEU A 95 -13.69 -3.31 -16.38
CA LEU A 95 -12.41 -3.74 -15.84
C LEU A 95 -12.68 -4.70 -14.66
N PRO A 96 -12.33 -6.00 -14.75
CA PRO A 96 -12.71 -7.03 -13.77
C PRO A 96 -12.29 -6.79 -12.31
N GLY A 97 -11.23 -6.01 -12.08
CA GLY A 97 -10.79 -5.58 -10.76
C GLY A 97 -11.30 -4.17 -10.42
N ILE A 98 -10.81 -3.16 -11.13
CA ILE A 98 -11.00 -1.73 -10.84
C ILE A 98 -12.49 -1.38 -10.77
N ASP A 99 -13.34 -1.92 -11.64
CA ASP A 99 -14.77 -1.61 -11.68
C ASP A 99 -15.61 -2.48 -10.72
N ALA A 100 -15.02 -3.51 -10.10
CA ALA A 100 -15.75 -4.48 -9.28
C ALA A 100 -15.99 -4.02 -7.83
N LEU A 101 -15.31 -2.98 -7.36
CA LEU A 101 -15.47 -2.47 -6.00
C LEU A 101 -16.84 -1.76 -5.84
N PRO A 102 -17.69 -2.19 -4.89
CA PRO A 102 -19.10 -1.78 -4.84
C PRO A 102 -19.34 -0.40 -4.23
N LEU A 103 -18.42 0.10 -3.38
CA LEU A 103 -18.56 1.38 -2.70
C LEU A 103 -17.60 2.38 -3.32
N THR A 104 -18.13 3.50 -3.82
CA THR A 104 -17.35 4.50 -4.56
C THR A 104 -17.59 5.91 -4.04
N GLY A 105 -16.55 6.73 -4.15
CA GLY A 105 -16.58 8.16 -3.91
C GLY A 105 -15.56 8.88 -4.77
N GLN A 106 -15.33 10.15 -4.46
CA GLN A 106 -14.31 10.98 -5.05
C GLN A 106 -13.51 11.64 -3.94
N TYR A 107 -12.23 11.91 -4.18
CA TYR A 107 -11.43 12.62 -3.18
C TYR A 107 -10.56 13.75 -3.72
N THR A 108 -10.19 14.67 -2.84
CA THR A 108 -9.37 15.85 -3.15
C THR A 108 -7.89 15.60 -2.93
N THR A 109 -7.05 16.10 -3.84
CA THR A 109 -5.63 15.72 -3.91
C THR A 109 -4.65 16.87 -3.60
N TYR A 110 -5.08 18.14 -3.60
CA TYR A 110 -4.23 19.32 -3.40
C TYR A 110 -3.12 19.18 -2.33
N SER A 111 -1.94 19.75 -2.57
CA SER A 111 -0.82 19.84 -1.62
C SER A 111 -0.77 21.25 -1.00
N LEU A 112 0.34 21.61 -0.33
CA LEU A 112 0.52 22.91 0.31
C LEU A 112 1.81 23.59 -0.15
N TYR A 113 1.81 24.92 -0.29
CA TYR A 113 3.06 25.64 -0.51
C TYR A 113 3.96 25.58 0.74
N LYS A 114 5.23 25.20 0.57
CA LYS A 114 6.23 25.13 1.64
C LYS A 114 6.57 26.50 2.23
N ASP A 115 6.81 27.48 1.36
CA ASP A 115 7.45 28.75 1.70
C ASP A 115 6.76 29.95 1.03
N GLY A 116 7.26 31.16 1.34
CA GLY A 116 6.81 32.41 0.74
C GLY A 116 5.43 32.87 1.23
N ALA A 117 4.84 33.85 0.53
CA ALA A 117 3.57 34.49 0.92
C ALA A 117 2.36 33.53 0.89
N ARG A 118 2.52 32.34 0.33
CA ARG A 118 1.50 31.29 0.26
C ARG A 118 1.77 30.11 1.20
N LYS A 119 2.81 30.13 2.04
CA LYS A 119 3.12 29.04 2.98
C LYS A 119 1.86 28.52 3.69
N GLY A 120 1.64 27.21 3.62
CA GLY A 120 0.50 26.51 4.22
C GLY A 120 -0.84 26.70 3.49
N LYS A 121 -0.87 27.37 2.34
CA LYS A 121 -2.08 27.46 1.48
C LYS A 121 -2.07 26.34 0.45
N PRO A 122 -3.25 25.93 -0.06
CA PRO A 122 -3.36 24.90 -1.09
C PRO A 122 -2.52 25.22 -2.34
N ASP A 123 -1.76 24.22 -2.78
CA ASP A 123 -1.28 24.10 -4.15
C ASP A 123 -2.15 23.07 -4.87
N TYR A 124 -2.76 23.48 -5.99
CA TYR A 124 -3.92 22.77 -6.54
C TYR A 124 -3.55 21.57 -7.42
N VAL A 125 -2.29 21.45 -7.83
CA VAL A 125 -1.81 20.38 -8.69
C VAL A 125 -0.56 19.79 -8.05
N PRO A 126 -0.73 18.79 -7.18
CA PRO A 126 0.36 18.24 -6.38
C PRO A 126 1.22 17.23 -7.16
N ASP A 127 2.37 16.88 -6.61
CA ASP A 127 3.16 15.72 -7.04
C ASP A 127 2.87 14.46 -6.21
N SER A 128 3.33 13.29 -6.69
CA SER A 128 3.14 11.99 -6.03
C SER A 128 3.68 11.90 -4.59
N ALA A 129 4.67 12.74 -4.24
CA ALA A 129 5.23 12.74 -2.88
C ALA A 129 4.30 13.40 -1.88
N ALA A 130 3.76 14.57 -2.20
CA ALA A 130 2.83 15.26 -1.31
C ALA A 130 1.50 14.51 -1.17
N THR A 131 0.98 13.95 -2.26
CA THR A 131 -0.24 13.14 -2.26
C THR A 131 -0.03 11.82 -1.52
N GLY A 132 1.08 11.13 -1.77
CA GLY A 132 1.48 9.93 -1.05
C GLY A 132 1.59 10.12 0.45
N SER A 133 2.23 11.21 0.85
CA SER A 133 2.36 11.58 2.27
C SER A 133 0.98 11.79 2.92
N ALA A 134 0.00 12.29 2.17
CA ALA A 134 -1.33 12.56 2.69
C ALA A 134 -2.06 11.27 3.12
N TRP A 135 -2.09 10.22 2.29
CA TRP A 135 -2.71 8.95 2.70
C TRP A 135 -1.82 8.12 3.62
N ALA A 136 -0.50 8.26 3.52
CA ALA A 136 0.44 7.51 4.35
C ALA A 136 0.45 8.02 5.79
N THR A 137 0.25 9.33 6.02
CA THR A 137 0.44 9.96 7.35
C THR A 137 -0.78 10.72 7.87
N GLY A 138 -1.80 10.94 7.03
CA GLY A 138 -2.94 11.79 7.36
C GLY A 138 -2.62 13.28 7.38
N THR A 139 -1.43 13.68 6.89
CA THR A 139 -0.93 15.06 6.93
C THR A 139 -0.64 15.55 5.52
N LYS A 140 -1.28 16.66 5.12
CA LYS A 140 -0.94 17.37 3.87
C LYS A 140 0.43 18.03 4.01
N THR A 141 1.19 18.03 2.92
CA THR A 141 2.54 18.62 2.86
C THR A 141 2.79 19.27 1.51
N TYR A 142 4.04 19.67 1.25
CA TYR A 142 4.46 20.34 0.02
C TYR A 142 5.02 19.37 -1.02
N ASP A 143 4.97 19.77 -2.29
CA ASP A 143 5.49 18.96 -3.38
C ASP A 143 6.96 18.57 -3.19
N ASN A 144 7.31 17.33 -3.53
CA ASN A 144 8.57 16.64 -3.24
C ASN A 144 8.77 16.18 -1.78
N ALA A 145 7.95 16.58 -0.82
CA ALA A 145 8.09 16.10 0.56
C ALA A 145 7.62 14.65 0.67
N VAL A 146 8.43 13.80 1.30
CA VAL A 146 8.07 12.41 1.61
C VAL A 146 7.87 12.31 3.11
N SER A 147 6.63 12.12 3.53
CA SER A 147 6.17 11.86 4.91
C SER A 147 6.76 12.77 5.99
N VAL A 148 6.91 14.06 5.64
CA VAL A 148 7.20 15.16 6.55
C VAL A 148 6.13 16.23 6.44
N ASP A 149 5.87 16.98 7.50
CA ASP A 149 4.98 18.14 7.45
C ASP A 149 5.61 19.32 6.67
N ILE A 150 4.87 20.43 6.55
CA ILE A 150 5.36 21.64 5.85
C ILE A 150 6.59 22.31 6.48
N ASN A 151 6.96 21.91 7.70
CA ASN A 151 8.14 22.39 8.42
C ASN A 151 9.29 21.37 8.39
N GLY A 152 9.10 20.22 7.73
CA GLY A 152 10.09 19.15 7.63
C GLY A 152 10.09 18.18 8.82
N ALA A 153 9.09 18.24 9.70
CA ALA A 153 8.98 17.30 10.82
C ALA A 153 8.43 15.93 10.33
N PRO A 154 9.14 14.81 10.57
CA PRO A 154 8.67 13.47 10.23
C PRO A 154 7.27 13.18 10.78
N GLN A 155 6.41 12.57 9.94
CA GLN A 155 5.08 12.12 10.31
C GLN A 155 5.00 10.60 10.18
N GLN A 156 4.42 9.92 11.18
CA GLN A 156 4.34 8.47 11.20
C GLN A 156 3.47 7.93 10.07
N THR A 157 3.97 6.90 9.38
CA THR A 157 3.28 6.30 8.24
C THR A 157 2.35 5.16 8.68
N LEU A 158 1.36 4.82 7.84
CA LEU A 158 0.50 3.64 8.04
C LEU A 158 1.32 2.36 8.20
N LEU A 159 2.37 2.19 7.39
CA LEU A 159 3.24 1.02 7.46
C LEU A 159 3.99 0.96 8.80
N GLU A 160 4.56 2.07 9.24
CA GLU A 160 5.24 2.14 10.55
C GLU A 160 4.28 1.85 11.71
N LEU A 161 3.07 2.44 11.65
CA LEU A 161 2.03 2.23 12.65
C LEU A 161 1.54 0.78 12.66
N ALA A 162 1.33 0.17 11.50
CA ALA A 162 0.94 -1.24 11.38
C ALA A 162 2.01 -2.14 12.02
N LYS A 163 3.28 -1.93 11.66
CA LYS A 163 4.42 -2.65 12.24
C LYS A 163 4.50 -2.47 13.76
N ALA A 164 4.35 -1.25 14.26
CA ALA A 164 4.40 -0.96 15.68
C ALA A 164 3.27 -1.64 16.47
N ASN A 165 2.12 -1.86 15.83
CA ASN A 165 0.99 -2.59 16.39
C ASN A 165 1.08 -4.12 16.18
N GLY A 166 2.21 -4.63 15.68
CA GLY A 166 2.47 -6.05 15.51
C GLY A 166 1.87 -6.69 14.25
N LEU A 167 1.31 -5.88 13.34
CA LEU A 167 0.82 -6.35 12.05
C LEU A 167 1.98 -6.59 11.09
N ARG A 168 1.74 -7.45 10.10
CA ARG A 168 2.66 -7.65 8.98
C ARG A 168 2.57 -6.49 7.98
N THR A 169 3.66 -6.20 7.29
CA THR A 169 3.76 -5.03 6.41
C THR A 169 4.38 -5.34 5.06
N GLY A 170 3.72 -4.89 3.99
CA GLY A 170 4.18 -5.06 2.61
C GLY A 170 4.11 -3.79 1.79
N ASN A 171 5.04 -3.64 0.85
CA ASN A 171 5.08 -2.54 -0.11
C ASN A 171 5.54 -3.07 -1.48
N VAL A 172 4.67 -2.98 -2.48
CA VAL A 172 4.87 -3.53 -3.82
C VAL A 172 4.68 -2.43 -4.86
N SER A 173 5.58 -2.32 -5.82
CA SER A 173 5.49 -1.31 -6.89
C SER A 173 6.15 -1.80 -8.18
N THR A 174 5.65 -1.32 -9.33
CA THR A 174 6.36 -1.44 -10.62
C THR A 174 7.41 -0.36 -10.85
N ALA A 175 7.50 0.66 -9.97
CA ALA A 175 8.56 1.66 -10.00
C ALA A 175 9.83 1.21 -9.27
N GLU A 176 10.85 2.06 -9.33
CA GLU A 176 11.91 2.10 -8.34
C GLU A 176 11.31 2.23 -6.94
N ILE A 177 11.72 1.38 -6.00
CA ILE A 177 11.14 1.42 -4.63
C ILE A 177 11.46 2.73 -3.88
N GLN A 178 12.38 3.54 -4.41
CA GLN A 178 12.72 4.87 -3.93
C GLN A 178 11.81 5.97 -4.47
N ASP A 179 11.01 5.68 -5.50
CA ASP A 179 10.05 6.66 -6.00
C ASP A 179 8.99 6.98 -4.92
N ALA A 180 8.32 8.11 -5.08
CA ALA A 180 7.54 8.71 -4.01
C ALA A 180 6.49 7.76 -3.41
N THR A 181 5.66 7.14 -4.24
CA THR A 181 4.53 6.31 -3.78
C THR A 181 4.95 5.15 -2.86
N PRO A 182 5.99 4.35 -3.16
CA PRO A 182 6.50 3.38 -2.19
C PRO A 182 7.28 4.06 -1.06
N ALA A 183 8.05 5.13 -1.34
CA ALA A 183 8.89 5.80 -0.35
C ALA A 183 8.09 6.44 0.80
N VAL A 184 6.89 6.97 0.55
CA VAL A 184 6.06 7.62 1.59
C VAL A 184 5.65 6.67 2.71
N GLN A 185 5.72 5.35 2.49
CA GLN A 185 5.45 4.38 3.56
C GLN A 185 6.67 4.11 4.43
N VAL A 186 7.89 4.44 3.99
CA VAL A 186 9.13 3.94 4.60
C VAL A 186 10.20 4.98 4.90
N ALA A 187 10.05 6.22 4.42
CA ALA A 187 11.06 7.26 4.57
C ALA A 187 10.44 8.61 4.92
N HIS A 188 11.24 9.47 5.55
CA HIS A 188 10.93 10.86 5.84
C HIS A 188 12.06 11.73 5.29
N VAL A 189 11.81 12.41 4.17
CA VAL A 189 12.81 13.27 3.52
C VAL A 189 12.16 14.53 2.97
N ALA A 190 12.91 15.62 2.98
CA ALA A 190 12.47 16.92 2.48
C ALA A 190 12.34 16.94 0.94
N SER A 191 12.92 15.97 0.24
CA SER A 191 12.95 15.85 -1.22
C SER A 191 12.90 14.40 -1.68
N ARG A 192 11.90 14.06 -2.51
CA ARG A 192 11.70 12.73 -3.11
C ARG A 192 12.87 12.21 -3.94
N SER A 193 13.75 13.09 -4.43
CA SER A 193 14.94 12.69 -5.19
C SER A 193 16.10 12.17 -4.32
N CYS A 194 15.94 12.12 -2.99
CA CYS A 194 16.92 11.58 -2.04
C CYS A 194 16.94 10.03 -2.04
N TYR A 195 17.13 9.44 -3.23
CA TYR A 195 17.01 7.98 -3.45
C TYR A 195 18.05 7.17 -2.67
N GLY A 196 19.31 7.58 -2.70
CA GLY A 196 20.42 6.83 -2.12
C GLY A 196 21.53 7.73 -1.56
N PRO A 197 22.59 7.16 -0.96
CA PRO A 197 23.68 7.90 -0.33
C PRO A 197 24.42 8.88 -1.26
N ASP A 198 24.37 8.68 -2.58
CA ASP A 198 25.00 9.56 -3.57
C ASP A 198 24.07 10.71 -4.03
N SER A 199 22.81 10.74 -3.59
CA SER A 199 21.84 11.78 -3.96
C SER A 199 22.19 13.11 -3.28
N ALA A 200 22.69 14.07 -4.06
CA ALA A 200 22.98 15.43 -3.57
C ALA A 200 21.75 16.15 -2.99
N SER A 201 20.54 15.77 -3.43
CA SER A 201 19.27 16.34 -2.98
C SER A 201 18.87 15.95 -1.55
N CYS A 202 19.58 14.99 -0.93
CA CYS A 202 19.33 14.63 0.47
C CYS A 202 19.63 15.78 1.44
N GLY A 203 20.58 16.67 1.13
CA GLY A 203 20.87 17.83 1.96
C GLY A 203 21.07 17.48 3.45
N ALA A 204 20.22 18.05 4.31
CA ALA A 204 20.25 17.79 5.75
C ALA A 204 19.77 16.40 6.16
N ASP A 205 19.01 15.72 5.30
CA ASP A 205 18.53 14.36 5.56
C ASP A 205 19.62 13.31 5.37
N ALA A 206 20.72 13.65 4.67
CA ALA A 206 21.83 12.72 4.45
C ALA A 206 22.41 12.22 5.78
N LEU A 207 22.68 10.92 5.88
CA LEU A 207 23.21 10.30 7.09
C LEU A 207 24.55 10.92 7.53
N ALA A 208 25.41 11.25 6.56
CA ALA A 208 26.67 11.94 6.80
C ALA A 208 26.52 13.39 7.32
N ALA A 209 25.35 14.00 7.15
CA ALA A 209 25.00 15.31 7.71
C ALA A 209 24.30 15.20 9.08
N GLY A 210 24.13 13.98 9.61
CA GLY A 210 23.40 13.71 10.86
C GLY A 210 21.89 13.57 10.69
N GLY A 211 21.38 13.52 9.46
CA GLY A 211 19.98 13.23 9.17
C GLY A 211 19.63 11.74 9.27
N LEU A 212 18.38 11.39 8.92
CA LEU A 212 17.87 10.01 8.99
C LEU A 212 18.44 9.08 7.89
N GLY A 213 19.09 9.64 6.87
CA GLY A 213 19.58 8.92 5.70
C GLY A 213 18.70 9.09 4.47
N SER A 214 19.19 8.57 3.36
CA SER A 214 18.46 8.49 2.09
C SER A 214 17.23 7.59 2.18
N ILE A 215 16.33 7.66 1.19
CA ILE A 215 15.14 6.81 1.10
C ILE A 215 15.51 5.32 1.17
N SER A 216 16.57 4.89 0.46
CA SER A 216 17.02 3.50 0.49
C SER A 216 17.57 3.08 1.86
N GLU A 217 18.29 3.96 2.56
CA GLU A 217 18.78 3.70 3.93
C GLU A 217 17.61 3.62 4.93
N GLN A 218 16.66 4.55 4.83
CA GLN A 218 15.47 4.58 5.67
C GLN A 218 14.53 3.40 5.41
N LEU A 219 14.41 2.92 4.17
CA LEU A 219 13.69 1.68 3.84
C LEU A 219 14.25 0.50 4.62
N LEU A 220 15.58 0.34 4.65
CA LEU A 220 16.23 -0.72 5.40
C LEU A 220 15.98 -0.60 6.91
N ASP A 221 15.87 0.63 7.43
CA ASP A 221 15.53 0.94 8.83
C ASP A 221 14.05 0.75 9.16
N THR A 222 13.14 1.01 8.21
CA THR A 222 11.71 0.79 8.39
C THR A 222 11.41 -0.71 8.41
N ARG A 223 12.12 -1.48 7.59
CA ARG A 223 12.09 -2.95 7.59
C ARG A 223 10.68 -3.53 7.47
N PRO A 224 9.97 -3.26 6.36
CA PRO A 224 8.79 -4.02 6.00
C PRO A 224 9.12 -5.50 5.86
N ASP A 225 8.15 -6.38 6.10
CA ASP A 225 8.38 -7.82 5.93
C ASP A 225 8.56 -8.19 4.46
N VAL A 226 7.84 -7.51 3.57
CA VAL A 226 7.88 -7.75 2.12
C VAL A 226 8.03 -6.41 1.38
N THR A 227 9.09 -6.27 0.60
CA THR A 227 9.30 -5.13 -0.31
C THR A 227 9.63 -5.64 -1.70
N LEU A 228 8.82 -5.36 -2.71
CA LEU A 228 8.98 -5.87 -4.07
C LEU A 228 8.88 -4.74 -5.11
N GLY A 229 9.88 -4.57 -5.98
CA GLY A 229 9.83 -3.60 -7.07
C GLY A 229 11.14 -3.47 -7.87
N GLY A 230 11.34 -2.31 -8.49
CA GLY A 230 12.57 -1.96 -9.21
C GLY A 230 13.59 -1.23 -8.32
N GLY A 231 14.52 -0.50 -8.92
CA GLY A 231 15.39 0.44 -8.19
C GLY A 231 16.64 -0.17 -7.53
N SER A 232 17.13 -1.30 -8.04
CA SER A 232 18.37 -1.92 -7.53
C SER A 232 19.61 -1.04 -7.69
N ALA A 233 19.60 -0.04 -8.58
CA ALA A 233 20.74 0.85 -8.80
C ALA A 233 21.16 1.59 -7.51
N SER A 234 20.20 2.14 -6.77
CA SER A 234 20.48 2.85 -5.50
C SER A 234 21.06 1.94 -4.43
N PHE A 235 20.77 0.63 -4.47
CA PHE A 235 21.30 -0.33 -3.50
C PHE A 235 22.75 -0.76 -3.78
N THR A 236 23.28 -0.43 -4.95
CA THR A 236 24.72 -0.60 -5.28
C THR A 236 25.59 0.51 -4.69
N GLN A 237 24.98 1.63 -4.28
CA GLN A 237 25.70 2.74 -3.67
C GLN A 237 26.20 2.37 -2.27
N THR A 238 27.26 3.03 -1.83
CA THR A 238 27.87 2.81 -0.52
C THR A 238 27.37 3.81 0.51
N ALA A 239 27.00 3.32 1.70
CA ALA A 239 26.68 4.18 2.83
C ALA A 239 27.88 5.07 3.17
N LYS A 240 27.61 6.36 3.44
CA LYS A 240 28.66 7.37 3.69
C LYS A 240 28.98 7.58 5.17
N ALA A 241 28.14 7.04 6.05
CA ALA A 241 28.24 7.17 7.51
C ALA A 241 27.51 6.01 8.19
N GLY A 242 27.50 6.00 9.53
CA GLY A 242 26.89 4.96 10.34
C GLY A 242 27.67 3.64 10.33
N ASP A 243 27.09 2.62 10.96
CA ASP A 243 27.73 1.32 11.21
C ASP A 243 28.10 0.55 9.92
N TRP A 244 27.46 0.90 8.81
CA TRP A 244 27.66 0.29 7.48
C TRP A 244 28.49 1.17 6.53
N SER A 245 29.14 2.23 7.05
CA SER A 245 29.94 3.14 6.24
C SER A 245 30.97 2.38 5.37
N GLY A 246 30.98 2.67 4.07
CA GLY A 246 31.84 2.02 3.09
C GLY A 246 31.33 0.68 2.56
N LYS A 247 30.19 0.18 3.04
CA LYS A 247 29.48 -0.99 2.49
C LYS A 247 28.37 -0.56 1.54
N THR A 248 28.09 -1.39 0.56
CA THR A 248 26.92 -1.20 -0.30
C THR A 248 25.63 -1.41 0.50
N LEU A 249 24.53 -0.80 0.08
CA LEU A 249 23.25 -1.03 0.76
C LEU A 249 22.75 -2.46 0.59
N PHE A 250 23.17 -3.20 -0.46
CA PHE A 250 22.95 -4.64 -0.54
C PHE A 250 23.69 -5.41 0.57
N GLU A 251 24.99 -5.13 0.77
CA GLU A 251 25.75 -5.73 1.89
C GLU A 251 25.12 -5.37 3.25
N GLN A 252 24.62 -4.13 3.40
CA GLN A 252 23.87 -3.72 4.59
C GLN A 252 22.57 -4.50 4.76
N ALA A 253 21.78 -4.68 3.70
CA ALA A 253 20.54 -5.45 3.76
C ALA A 253 20.81 -6.90 4.17
N GLU A 254 21.73 -7.58 3.49
CA GLU A 254 22.11 -8.97 3.79
C GLU A 254 22.66 -9.11 5.21
N GLY A 255 23.54 -8.20 5.61
CA GLY A 255 24.12 -8.19 6.95
C GLY A 255 23.11 -7.88 8.07
N ARG A 256 21.96 -7.29 7.72
CA ARG A 256 20.82 -7.07 8.62
C ARG A 256 19.75 -8.17 8.50
N GLY A 257 20.02 -9.27 7.80
CA GLY A 257 19.13 -10.42 7.71
C GLY A 257 18.05 -10.34 6.63
N TYR A 258 18.12 -9.39 5.70
CA TYR A 258 17.21 -9.39 4.56
C TYR A 258 17.51 -10.56 3.60
N GLN A 259 16.43 -11.16 3.10
CA GLN A 259 16.45 -12.04 1.95
C GLN A 259 16.42 -11.15 0.68
N VAL A 260 17.59 -10.93 0.08
CA VAL A 260 17.69 -10.16 -1.17
C VAL A 260 17.34 -11.04 -2.35
N VAL A 261 16.27 -10.68 -3.05
CA VAL A 261 15.68 -11.43 -4.17
C VAL A 261 15.84 -10.60 -5.45
N LYS A 262 16.30 -11.22 -6.54
CA LYS A 262 16.61 -10.49 -7.80
C LYS A 262 15.88 -11.04 -9.02
N THR A 263 15.30 -12.24 -8.92
CA THR A 263 14.60 -12.90 -10.02
C THR A 263 13.28 -13.52 -9.57
N ALA A 264 12.42 -13.87 -10.53
CA ALA A 264 11.17 -14.61 -10.25
C ALA A 264 11.43 -15.95 -9.54
N ALA A 265 12.49 -16.65 -9.92
CA ALA A 265 12.86 -17.94 -9.32
C ALA A 265 13.31 -17.76 -7.87
N ASP A 266 14.07 -16.70 -7.58
CA ASP A 266 14.47 -16.38 -6.20
C ASP A 266 13.22 -16.08 -5.34
N LEU A 267 12.27 -15.30 -5.87
CA LEU A 267 11.03 -14.95 -5.17
C LEU A 267 10.19 -16.19 -4.86
N ALA A 268 10.02 -17.08 -5.85
CA ALA A 268 9.31 -18.33 -5.67
C ALA A 268 9.97 -19.29 -4.66
N GLY A 269 11.27 -19.10 -4.39
CA GLY A 269 12.01 -19.86 -3.38
C GLY A 269 11.83 -19.35 -1.95
N VAL A 270 11.23 -18.17 -1.74
CA VAL A 270 11.01 -17.61 -0.41
C VAL A 270 9.86 -18.35 0.27
N THR A 271 10.12 -18.89 1.46
CA THR A 271 9.14 -19.69 2.22
C THR A 271 8.62 -19.00 3.48
N ALA A 272 9.29 -17.93 3.92
CA ALA A 272 8.88 -17.10 5.03
C ALA A 272 9.35 -15.67 4.80
N ALA A 273 8.53 -14.70 5.19
CA ALA A 273 8.90 -13.31 5.35
C ALA A 273 8.44 -12.89 6.73
N ASN A 274 9.27 -12.19 7.50
CA ASN A 274 8.96 -11.63 8.83
C ASN A 274 10.09 -10.66 9.25
N GLN A 275 10.10 -10.19 10.49
CA GLN A 275 11.12 -9.25 10.97
C GLN A 275 12.50 -9.90 11.09
N GLU A 276 12.59 -11.21 11.31
CA GLU A 276 13.83 -11.96 11.37
C GLU A 276 14.43 -12.19 9.97
N ALA A 277 13.58 -12.39 8.95
CA ALA A 277 13.97 -12.63 7.58
C ALA A 277 13.09 -11.81 6.59
N PRO A 278 13.19 -10.48 6.56
CA PRO A 278 12.39 -9.64 5.66
C PRO A 278 12.85 -9.81 4.21
N VAL A 279 11.95 -9.65 3.25
CA VAL A 279 12.22 -9.84 1.82
C VAL A 279 12.42 -8.50 1.13
N LEU A 280 13.52 -8.37 0.40
CA LEU A 280 13.81 -7.24 -0.47
C LEU A 280 14.00 -7.74 -1.90
N GLY A 281 12.92 -7.69 -2.69
CA GLY A 281 12.89 -8.07 -4.10
C GLY A 281 13.11 -6.87 -5.01
N LEU A 282 14.28 -6.77 -5.65
CA LEU A 282 14.60 -5.69 -6.59
C LEU A 282 14.97 -6.26 -7.96
N PHE A 283 14.04 -6.19 -8.91
CA PHE A 283 14.09 -6.97 -10.15
C PHE A 283 14.69 -6.22 -11.35
N THR A 284 14.81 -4.90 -11.26
CA THR A 284 15.37 -4.02 -12.31
C THR A 284 16.26 -2.93 -11.70
N PRO A 285 17.22 -2.36 -12.47
CA PRO A 285 18.02 -1.22 -12.00
C PRO A 285 17.18 0.03 -11.73
N GLY A 286 16.20 0.31 -12.60
CA GLY A 286 15.23 1.40 -12.47
C GLY A 286 13.80 0.86 -12.39
N ASN A 287 12.84 1.57 -12.98
CA ASN A 287 11.44 1.14 -13.10
C ASN A 287 11.31 -0.15 -13.94
N PHE A 288 10.17 -0.83 -13.79
CA PHE A 288 9.84 -1.97 -14.65
C PHE A 288 9.56 -1.53 -16.09
N PRO A 289 9.92 -2.34 -17.08
CA PRO A 289 9.45 -2.16 -18.45
C PRO A 289 7.94 -2.40 -18.53
N THR A 290 7.22 -1.53 -19.24
CA THR A 290 5.76 -1.53 -19.33
C THR A 290 5.20 -2.75 -20.06
N ARG A 291 3.92 -3.05 -19.86
CA ARG A 291 3.18 -4.15 -20.50
C ARG A 291 3.11 -4.01 -22.02
N PHE A 292 2.76 -2.83 -22.51
CA PHE A 292 2.67 -2.52 -23.93
C PHE A 292 3.80 -1.60 -24.37
N ALA A 293 4.19 -1.76 -25.64
CA ALA A 293 5.16 -0.90 -26.30
C ALA A 293 4.59 0.51 -26.50
N ALA A 294 5.46 1.50 -26.50
CA ALA A 294 5.07 2.89 -26.52
C ALA A 294 4.36 3.29 -27.82
N THR A 295 3.30 4.10 -27.68
CA THR A 295 2.62 4.84 -28.75
C THR A 295 2.51 6.29 -28.33
N THR A 296 3.58 7.05 -28.58
CA THR A 296 3.67 8.47 -28.23
C THR A 296 2.80 9.32 -29.14
N ALA A 297 1.99 10.19 -28.54
CA ALA A 297 1.18 11.17 -29.23
C ALA A 297 2.04 12.18 -30.02
N THR A 298 1.50 12.64 -31.15
CA THR A 298 2.20 13.59 -32.05
C THR A 298 1.34 14.82 -32.28
N VAL A 299 1.97 15.93 -32.69
CA VAL A 299 1.27 17.21 -32.96
C VAL A 299 0.31 17.04 -34.13
N GLY A 300 -0.96 17.41 -33.92
CA GLY A 300 -2.06 17.21 -34.87
C GLY A 300 -2.66 15.80 -34.84
N GLY A 301 -1.93 14.84 -34.27
CA GLY A 301 -2.30 13.46 -34.07
C GLY A 301 -2.26 12.59 -35.31
N ALA A 302 -1.97 11.30 -35.10
CA ALA A 302 -2.19 10.29 -36.13
C ALA A 302 -3.70 10.09 -36.33
N ASN A 303 -4.21 10.33 -37.54
CA ASN A 303 -5.60 10.01 -37.91
C ASN A 303 -5.79 8.52 -38.19
N THR A 304 -4.70 7.81 -38.48
CA THR A 304 -4.73 6.35 -38.61
C THR A 304 -4.62 5.73 -37.23
N PRO A 305 -5.63 4.97 -36.78
CA PRO A 305 -5.61 4.34 -35.47
C PRO A 305 -4.57 3.22 -35.43
N VAL A 306 -3.97 3.00 -34.26
CA VAL A 306 -3.05 1.89 -34.01
C VAL A 306 -3.64 0.90 -33.01
N SER A 307 -3.18 -0.35 -33.06
CA SER A 307 -3.40 -1.32 -31.98
C SER A 307 -2.14 -1.44 -31.15
N CYS A 308 -2.28 -1.40 -29.83
CA CYS A 308 -1.17 -1.57 -28.91
C CYS A 308 -0.53 -2.95 -29.08
N ALA A 309 0.80 -2.97 -29.07
CA ALA A 309 1.60 -4.19 -29.17
C ALA A 309 2.23 -4.51 -27.81
N ALA A 310 2.49 -5.80 -27.56
CA ALA A 310 3.26 -6.22 -26.39
C ALA A 310 4.66 -5.57 -26.40
N ASN A 311 5.12 -5.13 -25.23
CA ASN A 311 6.48 -4.67 -25.08
C ASN A 311 7.44 -5.87 -25.07
N PRO A 312 8.41 -5.97 -26.01
CA PRO A 312 9.37 -7.06 -26.02
C PRO A 312 10.29 -7.07 -24.79
N ASP A 313 10.45 -5.92 -24.12
CA ASP A 313 11.29 -5.78 -22.93
C ASP A 313 10.53 -6.08 -21.64
N ARG A 314 9.20 -6.32 -21.68
CA ARG A 314 8.40 -6.63 -20.48
C ARG A 314 9.02 -7.81 -19.74
N LEU A 315 9.10 -7.70 -18.41
CA LEU A 315 9.49 -8.82 -17.56
C LEU A 315 8.53 -10.02 -17.75
N GLY A 316 8.99 -11.21 -17.38
CA GLY A 316 8.16 -12.41 -17.38
C GLY A 316 6.90 -12.23 -16.51
N THR A 317 5.81 -12.92 -16.84
CA THR A 317 4.52 -12.80 -16.16
C THR A 317 4.55 -13.15 -14.68
N ASP A 318 5.55 -13.91 -14.24
CA ASP A 318 5.81 -14.23 -12.83
C ASP A 318 6.23 -12.99 -12.01
N LEU A 319 6.58 -11.89 -12.68
CA LEU A 319 6.86 -10.57 -12.09
C LEU A 319 5.85 -9.50 -12.56
N SER A 320 4.69 -9.90 -13.07
CA SER A 320 3.57 -8.96 -13.26
C SER A 320 3.10 -8.41 -11.91
N LEU A 321 2.44 -7.25 -11.91
CA LEU A 321 1.96 -6.66 -10.66
C LEU A 321 0.98 -7.59 -9.91
N ALA A 322 0.16 -8.35 -10.64
CA ALA A 322 -0.72 -9.36 -10.05
C ALA A 322 0.06 -10.53 -9.40
N SER A 323 1.12 -11.03 -10.04
CA SER A 323 1.98 -12.08 -9.47
C SER A 323 2.72 -11.59 -8.23
N LEU A 324 3.23 -10.35 -8.23
CA LEU A 324 3.86 -9.74 -7.05
C LEU A 324 2.85 -9.52 -5.92
N THR A 325 1.62 -9.12 -6.25
CA THR A 325 0.53 -8.95 -5.28
C THR A 325 0.19 -10.28 -4.60
N ASN A 326 -0.01 -11.35 -5.38
CA ASN A 326 -0.25 -12.69 -4.82
C ASN A 326 0.92 -13.17 -3.95
N SER A 327 2.15 -13.00 -4.42
CA SER A 327 3.34 -13.40 -3.65
C SER A 327 3.43 -12.64 -2.31
N ALA A 328 3.15 -11.34 -2.31
CA ALA A 328 3.14 -10.55 -1.09
C ALA A 328 2.02 -10.99 -0.13
N ILE A 329 0.80 -11.22 -0.64
CA ILE A 329 -0.32 -11.71 0.17
C ILE A 329 0.02 -13.07 0.80
N ASP A 330 0.57 -14.02 0.02
CA ASP A 330 0.92 -15.35 0.51
C ASP A 330 1.99 -15.31 1.60
N LEU A 331 2.98 -14.43 1.48
CA LEU A 331 4.04 -14.25 2.46
C LEU A 331 3.55 -13.54 3.74
N LEU A 332 2.72 -12.50 3.60
CA LEU A 332 2.19 -11.73 4.72
C LEU A 332 1.11 -12.49 5.50
N ASN A 333 0.32 -13.31 4.80
CA ASN A 333 -0.79 -14.08 5.36
C ASN A 333 -0.48 -15.60 5.43
N SER A 334 0.79 -15.97 5.59
CA SER A 334 1.16 -17.37 5.76
C SER A 334 0.44 -17.99 6.99
N PRO A 335 0.19 -19.32 7.03
CA PRO A 335 -0.54 -19.94 8.13
C PRO A 335 0.02 -19.64 9.53
N ALA A 336 1.34 -19.49 9.65
CA ALA A 336 2.00 -19.16 10.91
C ALA A 336 1.76 -17.71 11.37
N GLU A 337 1.37 -16.82 10.45
CA GLU A 337 1.37 -15.37 10.64
C GLU A 337 -0.02 -14.74 10.45
N SER A 338 -0.95 -15.46 9.81
CA SER A 338 -2.31 -15.01 9.46
C SER A 338 -3.13 -14.40 10.60
N SER A 339 -2.86 -14.80 11.86
CA SER A 339 -3.54 -14.23 13.03
C SER A 339 -3.14 -12.78 13.37
N LYS A 340 -2.00 -12.30 12.86
CA LYS A 340 -1.50 -10.94 13.13
C LYS A 340 -2.20 -9.88 12.27
N GLY A 341 -2.72 -10.26 11.12
CA GLY A 341 -3.20 -9.34 10.09
C GLY A 341 -2.07 -8.59 9.39
N PHE A 342 -2.40 -7.83 8.33
CA PHE A 342 -1.39 -7.10 7.56
C PHE A 342 -1.89 -5.79 6.93
N PHE A 343 -0.94 -4.90 6.65
CA PHE A 343 -1.10 -3.76 5.74
C PHE A 343 -0.22 -3.97 4.51
N LEU A 344 -0.80 -3.86 3.31
CA LEU A 344 -0.11 -3.98 2.04
C LEU A 344 -0.45 -2.80 1.13
N GLN A 345 0.57 -2.10 0.63
CA GLN A 345 0.42 -1.16 -0.49
C GLN A 345 0.91 -1.82 -1.78
N VAL A 346 0.15 -1.64 -2.87
CA VAL A 346 0.48 -2.10 -4.23
C VAL A 346 0.34 -0.94 -5.20
N GLU A 347 1.32 -0.72 -6.07
CA GLU A 347 1.33 0.40 -7.00
C GLU A 347 1.52 -0.04 -8.47
N GLY A 348 0.59 0.40 -9.32
CA GLY A 348 0.77 0.46 -10.77
C GLY A 348 1.36 1.81 -11.18
N ALA A 349 2.68 1.93 -11.11
CA ALA A 349 3.37 3.23 -11.10
C ALA A 349 3.51 3.88 -12.49
N SER A 350 3.63 3.06 -13.53
CA SER A 350 3.92 3.58 -14.87
C SER A 350 2.69 4.08 -15.63
N ILE A 351 1.49 4.09 -15.02
CA ILE A 351 0.31 4.76 -15.60
C ILE A 351 0.63 6.25 -15.79
N ASP A 352 0.97 6.94 -14.70
CA ASP A 352 1.49 8.32 -14.67
C ASP A 352 2.69 8.51 -15.60
N LYS A 353 3.73 7.67 -15.45
CA LYS A 353 4.97 7.83 -16.23
C LYS A 353 4.74 7.76 -17.73
N ARG A 354 3.76 6.95 -18.17
CA ARG A 354 3.38 6.86 -19.58
C ARG A 354 2.54 8.05 -20.02
N ASP A 355 1.65 8.55 -19.17
CA ASP A 355 0.90 9.77 -19.43
C ASP A 355 1.82 11.01 -19.54
N HIS A 356 2.82 11.16 -18.67
CA HIS A 356 3.91 12.16 -18.81
C HIS A 356 4.56 12.12 -20.19
N SER A 357 4.81 10.93 -20.70
CA SER A 357 5.42 10.73 -22.02
C SER A 357 4.43 10.80 -23.20
N ALA A 358 3.17 11.13 -22.93
CA ALA A 358 2.06 11.10 -23.89
C ALA A 358 1.95 9.75 -24.62
N ASP A 359 2.22 8.66 -23.92
CA ASP A 359 2.26 7.29 -24.42
C ASP A 359 0.97 6.54 -24.08
N ALA A 360 0.03 6.54 -25.04
CA ALA A 360 -1.30 5.95 -24.82
C ALA A 360 -1.24 4.44 -24.58
N CYS A 361 -0.45 3.71 -25.37
CA CYS A 361 -0.42 2.25 -25.28
C CYS A 361 0.30 1.78 -24.02
N GLY A 362 1.42 2.43 -23.66
CA GLY A 362 2.05 2.19 -22.37
C GLY A 362 1.06 2.41 -21.22
N GLN A 363 0.40 3.57 -21.18
CA GLN A 363 -0.55 3.91 -20.12
C GLN A 363 -1.72 2.94 -19.99
N ILE A 364 -2.34 2.57 -21.13
CA ILE A 364 -3.39 1.55 -21.18
C ILE A 364 -2.89 0.22 -20.62
N GLY A 365 -1.70 -0.21 -21.05
CA GLY A 365 -1.10 -1.47 -20.61
C GLY A 365 -0.87 -1.53 -19.10
N GLU A 366 -0.37 -0.44 -18.51
CA GLU A 366 -0.13 -0.38 -17.07
C GLU A 366 -1.42 -0.33 -16.26
N THR A 367 -2.47 0.31 -16.78
CA THR A 367 -3.79 0.33 -16.14
C THR A 367 -4.42 -1.07 -16.12
N ILE A 368 -4.22 -1.86 -17.18
CA ILE A 368 -4.63 -3.27 -17.23
C ILE A 368 -3.80 -4.13 -16.27
N ASP A 369 -2.50 -3.87 -16.15
CA ASP A 369 -1.64 -4.60 -15.19
C ASP A 369 -2.08 -4.36 -13.74
N LEU A 370 -2.48 -3.13 -13.41
CA LEU A 370 -3.09 -2.81 -12.12
C LEU A 370 -4.46 -3.45 -11.93
N ASP A 371 -5.31 -3.48 -12.95
CA ASP A 371 -6.61 -4.14 -12.88
C ASP A 371 -6.50 -5.63 -12.50
N GLU A 372 -5.53 -6.34 -13.09
CA GLU A 372 -5.23 -7.73 -12.76
C GLU A 372 -4.78 -7.89 -11.30
N ALA A 373 -3.99 -6.94 -10.77
CA ALA A 373 -3.59 -6.92 -9.36
C ALA A 373 -4.76 -6.60 -8.42
N VAL A 374 -5.66 -5.70 -8.81
CA VAL A 374 -6.91 -5.42 -8.06
C VAL A 374 -7.77 -6.68 -8.01
N ARG A 375 -7.91 -7.40 -9.12
CA ARG A 375 -8.66 -8.68 -9.15
C ARG A 375 -8.04 -9.69 -8.19
N ALA A 376 -6.72 -9.84 -8.18
CA ALA A 376 -6.02 -10.72 -7.25
C ALA A 376 -6.28 -10.34 -5.77
N ALA A 377 -6.25 -9.05 -5.44
CA ALA A 377 -6.56 -8.56 -4.10
C ALA A 377 -8.02 -8.82 -3.70
N LEU A 378 -8.97 -8.64 -4.63
CA LEU A 378 -10.39 -8.94 -4.39
C LEU A 378 -10.64 -10.43 -4.22
N ASP A 379 -10.02 -11.29 -5.03
CA ASP A 379 -10.11 -12.75 -4.88
C ASP A 379 -9.68 -13.21 -3.48
N PHE A 380 -8.59 -12.63 -2.97
CA PHE A 380 -8.15 -12.85 -1.59
C PHE A 380 -9.18 -12.34 -0.58
N ALA A 381 -9.61 -11.08 -0.71
CA ALA A 381 -10.49 -10.44 0.25
C ALA A 381 -11.89 -11.08 0.34
N GLU A 382 -12.43 -11.54 -0.80
CA GLU A 382 -13.69 -12.31 -0.88
C GLU A 382 -13.58 -13.64 -0.12
N LYS A 383 -12.43 -14.32 -0.23
CA LYS A 383 -12.19 -15.59 0.46
C LYS A 383 -11.90 -15.40 1.95
N ASP A 384 -11.16 -14.37 2.32
CA ASP A 384 -10.78 -14.05 3.69
C ASP A 384 -11.95 -13.47 4.51
N GLY A 385 -12.78 -12.64 3.89
CA GLY A 385 -13.96 -12.01 4.50
C GLY A 385 -13.66 -10.92 5.54
N ASN A 386 -12.40 -10.68 5.89
CA ASN A 386 -11.98 -9.71 6.91
C ASN A 386 -10.95 -8.71 6.37
N THR A 387 -10.88 -8.56 5.05
CA THR A 387 -9.90 -7.70 4.36
C THR A 387 -10.59 -6.49 3.75
N LEU A 388 -10.10 -5.31 4.08
CA LEU A 388 -10.46 -4.06 3.40
C LEU A 388 -9.57 -3.86 2.18
N VAL A 389 -10.17 -3.68 1.01
CA VAL A 389 -9.47 -3.33 -0.23
C VAL A 389 -9.87 -1.92 -0.63
N ILE A 390 -8.89 -1.06 -0.90
CA ILE A 390 -9.10 0.30 -1.41
C ILE A 390 -8.34 0.43 -2.73
N VAL A 391 -8.99 0.97 -3.76
CA VAL A 391 -8.38 1.30 -5.05
C VAL A 391 -8.59 2.77 -5.36
N THR A 392 -7.49 3.48 -5.64
CA THR A 392 -7.53 4.89 -6.02
C THR A 392 -6.27 5.31 -6.78
N ALA A 393 -6.10 6.60 -7.01
CA ALA A 393 -4.95 7.22 -7.63
C ALA A 393 -4.46 8.39 -6.78
N ASP A 394 -3.20 8.75 -6.88
CA ASP A 394 -2.61 9.83 -6.09
C ASP A 394 -3.06 11.22 -6.57
N HIS A 395 -3.13 11.45 -7.88
CA HIS A 395 -3.68 12.63 -8.54
C HIS A 395 -4.26 12.30 -9.93
N ALA A 396 -4.98 13.26 -10.54
CA ALA A 396 -5.44 13.12 -11.91
C ALA A 396 -4.33 13.49 -12.90
N HIS A 397 -4.48 13.12 -14.17
CA HIS A 397 -3.51 13.41 -15.22
C HIS A 397 -4.17 14.07 -16.44
N THR A 398 -3.41 14.27 -17.52
CA THR A 398 -3.77 15.10 -18.68
C THR A 398 -4.54 14.37 -19.77
N SER A 399 -4.49 13.03 -19.81
CA SER A 399 -5.01 12.29 -20.96
C SER A 399 -6.52 12.49 -21.10
N GLN A 400 -6.98 12.79 -22.31
CA GLN A 400 -8.39 13.09 -22.59
C GLN A 400 -8.90 12.31 -23.79
N ILE A 401 -10.04 11.65 -23.63
CA ILE A 401 -10.79 11.09 -24.76
C ILE A 401 -11.49 12.23 -25.49
N VAL A 402 -11.24 12.36 -26.80
CA VAL A 402 -11.76 13.44 -27.62
C VAL A 402 -12.27 12.92 -28.97
N ASP A 403 -13.21 13.63 -29.58
CA ASP A 403 -13.66 13.35 -30.96
C ASP A 403 -12.64 13.87 -32.00
N SER A 404 -12.15 15.08 -31.77
CA SER A 404 -11.14 15.72 -32.62
C SER A 404 -10.21 16.60 -31.79
N THR A 405 -9.10 17.01 -32.40
CA THR A 405 -8.11 17.88 -31.75
C THR A 405 -7.73 19.04 -32.67
N PRO A 406 -7.41 20.22 -32.12
CA PRO A 406 -6.72 21.25 -32.87
C PRO A 406 -5.45 20.71 -33.54
N PRO A 407 -5.03 21.26 -34.70
CA PRO A 407 -3.82 20.81 -35.41
C PRO A 407 -2.53 20.90 -34.60
N THR A 408 -2.52 21.66 -33.51
CA THR A 408 -1.37 21.91 -32.65
C THR A 408 -1.32 21.04 -31.40
N SER A 409 -2.39 20.28 -31.09
CA SER A 409 -2.45 19.46 -29.88
C SER A 409 -1.72 18.12 -30.08
N LEU A 410 -1.11 17.60 -29.02
CA LEU A 410 -0.63 16.21 -29.03
C LEU A 410 -1.83 15.28 -28.96
N SER A 411 -1.89 14.33 -29.89
CA SER A 411 -2.86 13.24 -29.81
C SER A 411 -2.39 11.99 -30.52
N THR A 412 -3.08 10.89 -30.24
CA THR A 412 -2.96 9.62 -30.95
C THR A 412 -4.34 8.98 -31.08
N ALA A 413 -4.49 8.08 -32.03
CA ALA A 413 -5.71 7.31 -32.24
C ALA A 413 -5.42 5.84 -32.03
N VAL A 414 -6.29 5.15 -31.30
CA VAL A 414 -6.20 3.70 -31.07
C VAL A 414 -7.46 2.99 -31.57
N THR A 415 -7.29 1.76 -32.04
CA THR A 415 -8.40 0.87 -32.36
C THR A 415 -8.81 0.12 -31.09
N THR A 416 -10.03 0.36 -30.63
CA THR A 416 -10.64 -0.27 -29.44
C THR A 416 -11.11 -1.69 -29.72
N LEU A 417 -11.47 -2.45 -28.67
CA LEU A 417 -12.01 -3.81 -28.75
C LEU A 417 -13.17 -3.93 -29.76
N GLU A 418 -14.04 -2.93 -29.82
CA GLU A 418 -15.23 -2.91 -30.68
C GLU A 418 -14.90 -2.55 -32.15
N GLY A 419 -13.63 -2.38 -32.50
CA GLY A 419 -13.18 -1.94 -33.82
C GLY A 419 -13.39 -0.44 -34.09
N SER A 420 -13.82 0.32 -33.09
CA SER A 420 -14.00 1.77 -33.17
C SER A 420 -12.68 2.51 -32.88
N VAL A 421 -12.57 3.74 -33.40
CA VAL A 421 -11.42 4.61 -33.14
C VAL A 421 -11.66 5.44 -31.90
N MET A 422 -10.72 5.40 -30.96
CA MET A 422 -10.68 6.32 -29.83
C MET A 422 -9.48 7.25 -29.98
N LYS A 423 -9.72 8.56 -29.99
CA LYS A 423 -8.64 9.57 -30.02
C LYS A 423 -8.35 10.04 -28.60
N ILE A 424 -7.07 10.04 -28.24
CA ILE A 424 -6.56 10.44 -26.92
C ILE A 424 -5.69 11.68 -27.13
N SER A 425 -5.97 12.76 -26.40
CA SER A 425 -5.22 14.01 -26.44
C SER A 425 -4.44 14.25 -25.15
N TYR A 426 -3.30 14.92 -25.28
CA TYR A 426 -2.43 15.35 -24.20
C TYR A 426 -2.18 16.86 -24.38
N GLY A 427 -2.55 17.67 -23.38
CA GLY A 427 -2.73 19.11 -23.58
C GLY A 427 -1.88 20.02 -22.69
N THR A 428 -1.11 19.47 -21.75
CA THR A 428 -0.45 20.24 -20.69
C THR A 428 1.04 20.46 -20.93
N GLY A 429 1.64 19.73 -21.87
CA GLY A 429 3.06 19.83 -22.22
C GLY A 429 3.27 19.91 -23.73
N ALA A 430 4.36 20.57 -24.14
CA ALA A 430 4.77 20.62 -25.54
C ALA A 430 5.27 19.25 -26.05
N ALA A 431 5.33 19.07 -27.37
CA ALA A 431 5.89 17.87 -27.99
C ALA A 431 7.33 17.62 -27.51
N GLY A 432 7.62 16.38 -27.08
CA GLY A 432 8.92 16.00 -26.51
C GLY A 432 9.18 16.49 -25.09
N GLY A 433 8.25 17.24 -24.48
CA GLY A 433 8.26 17.59 -23.06
C GLY A 433 7.44 16.61 -22.23
N SER A 434 7.44 16.82 -20.91
CA SER A 434 6.58 16.09 -19.98
C SER A 434 5.18 16.70 -19.99
N GLN A 435 4.16 15.86 -20.16
CA GLN A 435 2.82 16.23 -19.76
C GLN A 435 2.77 16.44 -18.24
N GLN A 436 1.68 17.01 -17.72
CA GLN A 436 1.62 17.41 -16.32
C GLN A 436 0.40 16.79 -15.67
N HIS A 437 0.48 16.59 -14.35
CA HIS A 437 -0.65 16.22 -13.52
C HIS A 437 -1.76 17.29 -13.63
N THR A 438 -2.97 16.92 -13.22
CA THR A 438 -4.09 17.85 -13.11
C THR A 438 -4.73 17.78 -11.72
N GLY A 439 -5.32 18.89 -11.27
CA GLY A 439 -5.88 19.04 -9.92
C GLY A 439 -7.32 18.57 -9.77
N ALA A 440 -7.83 17.75 -10.69
CA ALA A 440 -9.19 17.26 -10.60
C ALA A 440 -9.33 16.27 -9.43
N GLN A 441 -10.47 16.31 -8.74
CA GLN A 441 -10.85 15.19 -7.86
C GLN A 441 -10.96 13.91 -8.70
N LEU A 442 -10.73 12.76 -8.06
CA LEU A 442 -10.70 11.47 -8.75
C LEU A 442 -11.34 10.37 -7.91
N ARG A 443 -11.65 9.25 -8.56
CA ARG A 443 -12.29 8.07 -7.95
C ARG A 443 -11.48 7.45 -6.81
N VAL A 444 -12.17 7.16 -5.71
CA VAL A 444 -11.76 6.20 -4.68
C VAL A 444 -12.84 5.13 -4.55
N ALA A 445 -12.44 3.86 -4.45
CA ALA A 445 -13.37 2.74 -4.32
C ALA A 445 -12.93 1.76 -3.25
N GLY A 446 -13.89 1.10 -2.60
CA GLY A 446 -13.66 0.24 -1.44
C GLY A 446 -14.50 -1.03 -1.46
N TYR A 447 -13.93 -2.09 -0.88
CA TYR A 447 -14.56 -3.39 -0.63
C TYR A 447 -14.18 -3.90 0.77
N GLY A 448 -15.12 -4.55 1.46
CA GLY A 448 -14.88 -5.19 2.76
C GLY A 448 -15.12 -4.30 4.00
N PRO A 449 -14.72 -4.75 5.20
CA PRO A 449 -15.00 -4.07 6.46
C PRO A 449 -14.46 -2.63 6.51
N GLY A 450 -15.34 -1.66 6.80
CA GLY A 450 -14.98 -0.25 6.88
C GLY A 450 -14.91 0.50 5.54
N ALA A 451 -15.19 -0.18 4.42
CA ALA A 451 -15.14 0.43 3.07
C ALA A 451 -16.17 1.57 2.87
N ALA A 452 -17.22 1.66 3.68
CA ALA A 452 -18.21 2.74 3.59
C ALA A 452 -17.61 4.14 3.80
N ASN A 453 -16.44 4.25 4.43
CA ASN A 453 -15.78 5.54 4.66
C ASN A 453 -15.21 6.18 3.37
N VAL A 454 -15.16 5.45 2.25
CA VAL A 454 -14.73 6.01 0.95
C VAL A 454 -15.86 6.67 0.17
N VAL A 455 -17.11 6.54 0.63
CA VAL A 455 -18.30 7.00 -0.10
C VAL A 455 -18.49 8.50 0.05
N GLY A 456 -18.83 9.16 -1.07
CA GLY A 456 -19.07 10.60 -1.11
C GLY A 456 -17.82 11.39 -1.51
N LEU A 457 -17.70 12.61 -1.00
CA LEU A 457 -16.52 13.46 -1.19
C LEU A 457 -15.67 13.43 0.10
N ILE A 458 -14.44 12.94 0.00
CA ILE A 458 -13.46 12.91 1.09
C ILE A 458 -12.17 13.63 0.69
N ASP A 459 -11.23 13.81 1.61
CA ASP A 459 -9.86 14.20 1.26
C ASP A 459 -8.94 12.97 1.24
N GLN A 460 -7.84 13.05 0.50
CA GLN A 460 -6.83 11.98 0.48
C GLN A 460 -6.26 11.63 1.87
N THR A 461 -6.26 12.58 2.82
CA THR A 461 -5.91 12.31 4.22
C THR A 461 -6.92 11.40 4.95
N ASP A 462 -8.18 11.34 4.52
CA ASP A 462 -9.19 10.47 5.14
C ASP A 462 -8.88 8.98 4.93
N ASN A 463 -8.13 8.61 3.88
CA ASN A 463 -7.67 7.24 3.68
C ASN A 463 -6.75 6.78 4.83
N PHE A 464 -5.89 7.67 5.35
CA PHE A 464 -5.07 7.37 6.53
C PHE A 464 -5.95 6.96 7.72
N PHE A 465 -6.94 7.78 8.05
CA PHE A 465 -7.81 7.53 9.20
C PHE A 465 -8.71 6.33 8.97
N THR A 466 -9.22 6.13 7.75
CA THR A 466 -10.01 4.97 7.37
C THR A 466 -9.24 3.68 7.62
N ILE A 467 -8.00 3.60 7.13
CA ILE A 467 -7.14 2.42 7.25
C ILE A 467 -6.72 2.20 8.70
N ALA A 468 -6.24 3.25 9.38
CA ALA A 468 -5.79 3.14 10.77
C ALA A 468 -6.93 2.71 11.71
N ASN A 469 -8.15 3.22 11.50
CA ASN A 469 -9.31 2.82 12.28
C ASN A 469 -9.77 1.40 11.95
N ALA A 470 -9.77 1.00 10.67
CA ALA A 470 -10.14 -0.35 10.25
C ALA A 470 -9.22 -1.40 10.89
N LEU A 471 -7.90 -1.14 10.91
CA LEU A 471 -6.89 -2.00 11.53
C LEU A 471 -6.77 -1.83 13.05
N ARG A 472 -7.49 -0.85 13.64
CA ARG A 472 -7.44 -0.51 15.08
C ARG A 472 -6.02 -0.16 15.57
N LEU A 473 -5.27 0.57 14.75
CA LEU A 473 -3.90 0.96 15.08
C LEU A 473 -3.87 1.92 16.26
N ASN A 474 -3.07 1.61 17.29
CA ASN A 474 -2.65 2.61 18.26
C ASN A 474 -1.65 3.55 17.60
N ARG A 475 -2.03 4.83 17.49
CA ARG A 475 -1.23 5.90 16.87
C ARG A 475 -0.32 6.61 17.86
N ASP A 476 -0.45 6.33 19.15
CA ASP A 476 0.50 6.77 20.17
C ASP A 476 1.60 5.70 20.29
N THR A 477 2.63 5.80 19.44
CA THR A 477 3.74 4.83 19.47
C THR A 477 4.57 4.95 20.74
N ALA A 478 4.61 6.12 21.39
CA ALA A 478 5.27 6.25 22.68
C ALA A 478 4.58 5.39 23.75
N ALA A 479 3.25 5.32 23.73
CA ALA A 479 2.50 4.40 24.59
C ALA A 479 2.82 2.91 24.31
N LEU A 480 3.14 2.56 23.06
CA LEU A 480 3.55 1.19 22.68
C LEU A 480 4.95 0.82 23.22
N SER A 481 5.80 1.80 23.52
CA SER A 481 7.11 1.61 24.14
C SER A 481 7.16 1.94 25.63
N ALA A 482 6.07 2.44 26.23
CA ALA A 482 6.05 2.88 27.63
C ALA A 482 6.39 1.76 28.65
N GLY A 483 6.18 0.50 28.26
CA GLY A 483 6.49 -0.68 29.06
C GLY A 483 7.91 -1.23 28.88
N ALA A 484 8.79 -0.51 28.16
CA ALA A 484 10.10 -1.02 27.78
C ALA A 484 10.99 -1.36 28.99
N LYS A 485 11.70 -2.49 28.89
CA LYS A 485 12.58 -3.01 29.95
C LYS A 485 13.87 -3.55 29.37
N ALA A 486 14.97 -3.36 30.09
CA ALA A 486 16.25 -3.99 29.82
C ALA A 486 16.57 -5.01 30.91
N THR A 487 16.96 -6.21 30.50
CA THR A 487 17.35 -7.32 31.36
C THR A 487 18.79 -7.69 31.07
N LEU A 488 19.62 -7.72 32.11
CA LEU A 488 21.01 -8.16 32.04
C LEU A 488 21.11 -9.62 32.51
N PRO A 489 22.05 -10.43 31.99
CA PRO A 489 22.18 -11.84 32.37
C PRO A 489 22.64 -12.00 33.83
N LYS A 490 23.36 -11.00 34.34
CA LYS A 490 23.78 -10.85 35.74
C LYS A 490 24.04 -9.37 36.03
N THR A 491 24.30 -9.04 37.29
CA THR A 491 24.52 -7.66 37.75
C THR A 491 25.98 -7.35 38.05
N VAL A 492 26.89 -8.34 37.99
CA VAL A 492 28.31 -8.16 38.26
C VAL A 492 29.15 -8.79 37.16
N PHE A 493 30.10 -8.02 36.61
CA PHE A 493 30.93 -8.40 35.47
C PHE A 493 32.42 -8.16 35.75
N ALA A 494 33.28 -8.93 35.11
CA ALA A 494 34.72 -8.65 35.09
C ALA A 494 35.03 -7.52 34.07
N PRO A 495 36.14 -6.78 34.22
CA PRO A 495 36.58 -5.80 33.24
C PRO A 495 36.69 -6.41 31.84
N GLY A 496 36.05 -5.79 30.85
CA GLY A 496 36.06 -6.27 29.46
C GLY A 496 35.22 -7.53 29.19
N GLU A 497 34.46 -8.03 30.17
CA GLU A 497 33.53 -9.14 29.94
C GLU A 497 32.41 -8.71 28.97
N THR A 498 32.15 -9.52 27.95
CA THR A 498 31.05 -9.29 26.99
C THR A 498 29.77 -9.95 27.46
N PHE A 499 28.63 -9.28 27.29
CA PHE A 499 27.32 -9.77 27.70
C PHE A 499 26.20 -9.18 26.84
N ASP A 500 25.07 -9.87 26.77
CA ASP A 500 23.92 -9.43 26.00
C ASP A 500 22.86 -8.78 26.89
N ALA A 501 22.49 -7.53 26.61
CA ALA A 501 21.32 -6.90 27.21
C ALA A 501 20.08 -7.22 26.37
N ALA A 502 19.10 -7.89 26.99
CA ALA A 502 17.82 -8.19 26.36
C ALA A 502 16.81 -7.07 26.65
N LEU A 503 16.22 -6.50 25.60
CA LEU A 503 15.18 -5.50 25.68
C LEU A 503 13.85 -6.04 25.18
N THR A 504 12.78 -5.64 25.86
CA THR A 504 11.40 -5.99 25.51
C THR A 504 10.49 -4.78 25.70
N GLY A 505 9.31 -4.79 25.08
CA GLY A 505 8.30 -3.75 25.24
C GLY A 505 8.63 -2.47 24.48
N LEU A 506 9.32 -2.59 23.34
CA LEU A 506 9.75 -1.49 22.46
C LEU A 506 8.93 -1.44 21.17
N ALA A 507 7.65 -1.81 21.22
CA ALA A 507 6.86 -1.99 20.00
C ALA A 507 6.71 -0.68 19.18
N GLY A 508 6.82 0.49 19.83
CA GLY A 508 6.81 1.79 19.15
C GLY A 508 8.13 2.19 18.50
N ASP A 509 9.21 1.43 18.71
CA ASP A 509 10.54 1.72 18.19
C ASP A 509 10.98 0.66 17.18
N ARG A 510 11.63 1.12 16.11
CA ARG A 510 12.22 0.27 15.07
C ARG A 510 13.68 0.00 15.36
N GLN A 511 14.34 0.91 16.05
CA GLN A 511 15.77 0.82 16.36
C GLN A 511 16.06 1.44 17.72
N ILE A 512 17.11 0.98 18.36
CA ILE A 512 17.63 1.52 19.61
C ILE A 512 19.08 1.94 19.48
N THR A 513 19.44 2.97 20.21
CA THR A 513 20.82 3.43 20.41
C THR A 513 21.12 3.49 21.90
N GLY A 514 22.38 3.64 22.29
CA GLY A 514 22.68 3.74 23.70
C GLY A 514 24.11 4.16 24.03
N VAL A 515 24.34 4.39 25.31
CA VAL A 515 25.63 4.75 25.89
C VAL A 515 25.81 4.07 27.24
N VAL A 516 27.05 3.72 27.56
CA VAL A 516 27.46 3.32 28.93
C VAL A 516 28.09 4.55 29.60
N ALA A 517 27.75 4.84 30.85
CA ALA A 517 28.09 6.13 31.47
C ALA A 517 29.58 6.36 31.77
N SER A 518 30.41 5.32 31.89
CA SER A 518 31.79 5.45 32.41
C SER A 518 32.89 5.69 31.39
N GLU A 519 32.61 5.47 30.11
CA GLU A 519 33.31 6.02 28.96
C GLU A 519 32.25 6.08 27.86
N PRO A 520 32.25 7.03 26.91
CA PRO A 520 31.26 7.05 25.82
C PRO A 520 31.53 5.90 24.83
N VAL A 521 31.41 4.67 25.30
CA VAL A 521 31.28 3.48 24.48
C VAL A 521 29.88 3.57 23.89
N ALA A 522 29.82 4.03 22.65
CA ALA A 522 28.61 4.02 21.87
C ALA A 522 28.13 2.58 21.75
N VAL A 523 26.86 2.35 22.09
CA VAL A 523 26.19 1.10 21.84
C VAL A 523 25.80 1.08 20.36
N PRO A 524 26.08 0.00 19.61
CA PRO A 524 25.73 -0.07 18.20
C PRO A 524 24.23 0.13 17.98
N LYS A 525 23.87 0.75 16.86
CA LYS A 525 22.47 0.91 16.47
C LYS A 525 21.90 -0.48 16.21
N THR A 526 20.87 -0.85 16.97
CA THR A 526 20.33 -2.23 16.95
C THR A 526 18.88 -2.21 16.51
N ASP A 527 18.52 -3.12 15.59
CA ASP A 527 17.14 -3.28 15.12
C ASP A 527 16.26 -3.86 16.24
N VAL A 528 15.05 -3.30 16.39
CA VAL A 528 13.99 -3.85 17.23
C VAL A 528 13.14 -4.77 16.37
N LEU A 529 13.17 -6.07 16.68
CA LEU A 529 12.44 -7.12 15.99
C LEU A 529 11.28 -7.57 16.88
N ALA A 530 10.06 -7.41 16.38
CA ALA A 530 8.83 -7.76 17.10
C ALA A 530 8.78 -7.17 18.54
N GLY A 531 9.17 -5.90 18.71
CA GLY A 531 9.16 -5.18 19.99
C GLY A 531 10.24 -5.60 20.98
N SER A 532 11.23 -6.38 20.54
CA SER A 532 12.37 -6.83 21.34
C SER A 532 13.70 -6.58 20.62
N ALA A 533 14.79 -6.48 21.38
CA ALA A 533 16.13 -6.34 20.83
C ALA A 533 17.15 -6.99 21.77
N THR A 534 18.26 -7.47 21.21
CA THR A 534 19.39 -7.99 21.97
C THR A 534 20.61 -7.18 21.60
N ILE A 535 21.22 -6.54 22.60
CA ILE A 535 22.38 -5.68 22.39
C ILE A 535 23.62 -6.34 22.97
N PRO A 536 24.66 -6.61 22.16
CA PRO A 536 25.96 -7.00 22.69
C PRO A 536 26.64 -5.79 23.36
N LEU A 537 27.02 -5.95 24.62
CA LEU A 537 27.70 -4.95 25.43
C LEU A 537 29.02 -5.51 25.97
N THR A 538 29.95 -4.61 26.26
CA THR A 538 31.22 -4.93 26.91
C THR A 538 31.32 -4.14 28.21
N ALA A 539 31.60 -4.83 29.31
CA ALA A 539 31.81 -4.19 30.60
C ALA A 539 33.02 -3.24 30.55
N PRO A 540 32.91 -2.00 31.06
CA PRO A 540 34.02 -1.06 31.15
C PRO A 540 35.23 -1.62 31.91
N THR A 541 36.41 -1.10 31.63
CA THR A 541 37.63 -1.46 32.37
C THR A 541 37.66 -0.84 33.76
N GLU A 542 36.98 0.29 33.95
CA GLU A 542 36.83 0.96 35.23
C GLU A 542 35.98 0.12 36.20
N LEU A 543 36.50 -0.09 37.41
CA LEU A 543 35.77 -0.79 38.47
C LEU A 543 34.73 0.13 39.11
N GLY A 544 33.57 -0.41 39.49
CA GLY A 544 32.53 0.36 40.15
C GLY A 544 31.14 0.11 39.58
N GLU A 545 30.17 0.96 39.97
CA GLU A 545 28.82 0.91 39.42
C GLU A 545 28.75 1.64 38.08
N HIS A 546 28.07 1.00 37.13
CA HIS A 546 27.88 1.49 35.77
C HIS A 546 26.39 1.46 35.42
N THR A 547 25.99 2.38 34.56
CA THR A 547 24.63 2.43 34.00
C THR A 547 24.73 2.37 32.49
N VAL A 548 24.01 1.44 31.89
CA VAL A 548 23.71 1.48 30.45
C VAL A 548 22.40 2.24 30.26
N THR A 549 22.40 3.22 29.36
CA THR A 549 21.23 4.00 28.96
C THR A 549 20.94 3.71 27.50
N LEU A 550 19.75 3.18 27.24
CA LEU A 550 19.28 2.75 25.93
C LEU A 550 18.09 3.63 25.54
N THR A 551 18.06 4.12 24.31
CA THR A 551 17.05 5.07 23.81
C THR A 551 16.40 4.53 22.55
N GLY A 552 15.07 4.46 22.55
CA GLY A 552 14.26 4.19 21.36
C GLY A 552 14.41 5.32 20.34
N SER A 553 14.75 4.98 19.10
CA SER A 553 15.10 5.97 18.07
C SER A 553 13.90 6.76 17.55
N GLN A 554 12.68 6.23 17.71
CA GLN A 554 11.45 6.84 17.21
C GLN A 554 10.66 7.51 18.33
N THR A 555 10.54 6.85 19.49
CA THR A 555 9.74 7.35 20.61
C THR A 555 10.55 8.17 21.60
N GLY A 556 11.89 8.07 21.56
CA GLY A 556 12.77 8.64 22.59
C GLY A 556 12.66 7.92 23.95
N THR A 557 12.00 6.75 24.01
CA THR A 557 11.85 6.00 25.27
C THR A 557 13.21 5.61 25.82
N ILE A 558 13.48 6.01 27.07
CA ILE A 558 14.75 5.71 27.76
C ILE A 558 14.56 4.51 28.68
N VAL A 559 15.46 3.52 28.53
CA VAL A 559 15.57 2.35 29.39
C VAL A 559 16.96 2.31 29.99
N THR A 560 17.06 2.19 31.31
CA THR A 560 18.34 2.10 32.01
C THR A 560 18.49 0.78 32.75
N ALA A 561 19.69 0.19 32.70
CA ALA A 561 20.06 -0.94 33.56
C ALA A 561 21.38 -0.65 34.27
N ARG A 562 21.47 -1.07 35.54
CA ARG A 562 22.67 -0.89 36.37
C ARG A 562 23.41 -2.22 36.55
N PHE A 563 24.72 -2.16 36.54
CA PHE A 563 25.60 -3.28 36.82
C PHE A 563 26.88 -2.81 37.51
N THR A 564 27.63 -3.73 38.11
CA THR A 564 28.89 -3.46 38.79
C THR A 564 30.02 -4.18 38.07
N VAL A 565 31.16 -3.50 37.91
CA VAL A 565 32.40 -4.12 37.45
C VAL A 565 33.34 -4.34 38.64
N THR A 566 33.72 -5.58 38.90
CA THR A 566 34.66 -5.97 39.97
C THR A 566 35.86 -6.70 39.38
N ALA A 567 37.02 -6.64 40.04
CA ALA A 567 38.28 -7.15 39.49
C ALA A 567 38.24 -8.62 39.04
N ASP A 568 37.41 -9.45 39.69
CA ASP A 568 37.22 -10.88 39.43
C ASP A 568 35.83 -11.22 38.86
N GLY A 569 34.99 -10.21 38.60
CA GLY A 569 33.61 -10.38 38.16
C GLY A 569 32.70 -11.06 39.17
N GLN A 570 33.13 -11.15 40.45
CA GLN A 570 32.33 -11.71 41.53
C GLN A 570 31.72 -10.60 42.40
N PRO A 571 30.54 -10.85 43.01
CA PRO A 571 29.95 -9.92 43.98
C PRO A 571 30.90 -9.70 45.15
N LEU A 572 31.03 -8.45 45.61
CA LEU A 572 31.84 -8.12 46.79
C LEU A 572 31.30 -8.86 48.04
N PRO A 573 32.17 -9.46 48.88
CA PRO A 573 31.75 -10.16 50.09
C PRO A 573 30.99 -9.20 51.04
N GLY A 574 29.68 -9.40 51.20
CA GLY A 574 28.81 -8.60 52.08
C GLY A 574 27.76 -7.74 51.38
N GLY A 575 27.71 -7.70 50.05
CA GLY A 575 26.65 -7.00 49.29
C GLY A 575 25.37 -7.83 49.19
N ALA A 576 24.24 -7.29 49.63
CA ALA A 576 22.94 -7.94 49.49
C ALA A 576 22.57 -8.15 48.01
N THR A 577 22.11 -9.36 47.68
CA THR A 577 21.55 -9.73 46.37
C THR A 577 20.23 -8.98 46.14
N GLY A 578 20.30 -7.75 45.62
CA GLY A 578 19.13 -7.04 45.13
C GLY A 578 18.81 -7.51 43.71
N THR A 579 17.64 -8.11 43.51
CA THR A 579 17.06 -8.28 42.16
C THR A 579 16.81 -6.88 41.60
N GLY A 580 17.74 -6.38 40.78
CA GLY A 580 17.65 -5.06 40.15
C GLY A 580 16.52 -5.02 39.12
N GLY A 581 15.31 -4.73 39.58
CA GLY A 581 14.19 -4.40 38.71
C GLY A 581 14.41 -3.05 38.06
N ALA A 582 14.64 -3.03 36.75
CA ALA A 582 14.64 -1.81 35.95
C ALA A 582 13.21 -1.25 35.89
N THR A 583 13.04 0.02 36.24
CA THR A 583 11.80 0.77 36.05
C THR A 583 12.02 1.76 34.92
N GLY A 584 11.17 1.70 33.88
CA GLY A 584 11.13 2.71 32.84
C GLY A 584 10.63 4.01 33.44
N ASN A 585 11.41 5.09 33.28
CA ASN A 585 11.00 6.41 33.72
C ASN A 585 10.76 7.25 32.46
N ALA A 586 9.49 7.54 32.15
CA ALA A 586 9.10 8.47 31.11
C ALA A 586 9.44 9.91 31.57
N GLY A 587 10.71 10.28 31.48
CA GLY A 587 11.19 11.63 31.72
C GLY A 587 11.04 12.48 30.47
N GLY A 588 9.88 13.11 30.29
CA GLY A 588 9.64 14.06 29.21
C GLY A 588 10.54 15.30 29.35
N LEU A 589 11.49 15.47 28.42
CA LEU A 589 12.11 16.76 28.12
C LEU A 589 11.25 17.48 27.08
N ALA A 590 10.16 18.08 27.55
CA ALA A 590 9.39 19.01 26.75
C ALA A 590 10.17 20.32 26.62
N SER A 591 10.77 20.56 25.45
CA SER A 591 11.14 21.91 25.03
C SER A 591 9.85 22.63 24.62
N ALA A 592 9.52 23.69 25.34
CA ALA A 592 8.30 24.45 25.18
C ALA A 592 8.26 25.18 23.83
N VAL A 593 7.24 24.89 23.01
CA VAL A 593 6.68 25.85 22.06
C VAL A 593 5.16 25.80 22.20
N ASN A 594 4.61 26.91 22.70
CA ASN A 594 3.18 27.12 22.93
C ASN A 594 2.37 27.08 21.63
N GLY A 595 1.25 26.35 21.64
CA GLY A 595 0.17 26.44 20.65
C GLY A 595 -1.08 25.76 21.21
N ALA A 596 -2.02 26.56 21.70
CA ALA A 596 -3.16 26.14 22.52
C ALA A 596 -4.16 25.21 21.77
N LEU A 597 -4.47 24.07 22.38
CA LEU A 597 -5.69 23.30 22.13
C LEU A 597 -6.67 23.58 23.27
N ALA A 598 -7.78 24.27 22.96
CA ALA A 598 -8.89 24.45 23.88
C ALA A 598 -9.89 23.30 23.67
N SER A 599 -9.92 22.34 24.58
CA SER A 599 -11.10 21.54 24.87
C SER A 599 -11.55 21.86 26.28
N THR A 600 -12.82 22.22 26.46
CA THR A 600 -13.45 22.25 27.78
C THR A 600 -14.67 21.35 27.72
N GLY A 601 -14.57 20.23 28.41
CA GLY A 601 -15.70 19.46 28.89
C GLY A 601 -15.55 19.34 30.40
N ALA A 602 -16.56 19.77 31.15
CA ALA A 602 -16.74 19.41 32.55
C ALA A 602 -18.24 19.20 32.82
N ALA A 603 -18.57 18.02 33.32
CA ALA A 603 -19.86 17.64 33.92
C ALA A 603 -19.85 18.06 35.42
N VAL A 604 -20.94 18.30 36.18
CA VAL A 604 -22.05 17.43 36.64
C VAL A 604 -23.00 18.26 37.58
N PHE A 605 -24.33 18.25 37.32
CA PHE A 605 -25.58 18.22 38.17
C PHE A 605 -25.79 19.07 39.48
N PRO A 606 -27.02 19.19 40.08
CA PRO A 606 -28.44 18.99 39.63
C PRO A 606 -29.48 20.09 40.09
N ILE A 607 -30.78 19.83 39.79
CA ILE A 607 -32.06 20.17 40.49
C ILE A 607 -33.03 21.13 39.73
N LEU A 608 -34.29 20.66 39.67
CA LEU A 608 -35.59 21.28 39.32
C LEU A 608 -35.97 21.08 37.83
N GLY A 609 -36.94 20.26 37.45
CA GLY A 609 -38.22 19.95 38.08
C GLY A 609 -39.33 20.64 37.28
N ALA A 610 -40.21 19.84 36.66
CA ALA A 610 -41.42 20.21 35.90
C ALA A 610 -41.28 20.43 34.37
N ALA A 611 -41.37 19.33 33.61
CA ALA A 611 -41.92 19.34 32.24
C ALA A 611 -42.35 17.92 31.81
N ALA A 612 -43.24 17.30 32.59
CA ALA A 612 -43.86 16.02 32.23
C ALA A 612 -45.28 15.94 32.80
N LEU A 613 -46.13 16.92 32.50
CA LEU A 613 -47.58 16.88 32.80
C LEU A 613 -48.35 18.00 32.08
N ALA A 614 -48.28 18.03 30.75
CA ALA A 614 -49.20 18.71 29.84
C ALA A 614 -48.72 18.37 28.41
N LEU A 615 -49.22 17.34 27.74
CA LEU A 615 -50.40 17.47 26.89
C LEU A 615 -50.88 16.06 26.49
N LEU A 616 -51.46 15.34 27.46
CA LEU A 616 -52.47 14.29 27.22
C LEU A 616 -53.86 14.94 27.01
N ALA A 617 -53.90 16.01 26.21
CA ALA A 617 -55.10 16.78 25.90
C ALA A 617 -55.00 17.37 24.48
N GLY A 618 -54.75 16.52 23.49
CA GLY A 618 -54.76 16.88 22.06
C GLY A 618 -55.42 15.83 21.15
N GLY A 619 -56.00 14.78 21.74
CA GLY A 619 -56.75 13.76 21.02
C GLY A 619 -58.25 13.88 21.30
N THR A 620 -58.91 14.88 20.71
CA THR A 620 -60.39 14.93 20.53
C THR A 620 -60.80 16.21 19.77
N ALA A 621 -60.33 16.39 18.52
CA ALA A 621 -60.87 17.45 17.66
C ALA A 621 -60.76 17.22 16.13
N LEU A 622 -60.49 15.99 15.65
CA LEU A 622 -60.39 15.71 14.21
C LEU A 622 -61.13 14.44 13.78
N TYR A 623 -62.28 14.18 14.41
CA TYR A 623 -63.22 13.15 13.96
C TYR A 623 -64.67 13.60 14.17
N ARG A 624 -65.11 14.60 13.39
CA ARG A 624 -66.51 14.87 13.01
C ARG A 624 -66.64 16.24 12.32
N ARG A 625 -66.54 16.26 10.98
CA ARG A 625 -67.56 16.89 10.10
C ARG A 625 -67.17 16.82 8.63
N ARG A 626 -67.96 16.00 7.90
CA ARG A 626 -68.62 16.28 6.60
C ARG A 626 -67.67 16.41 5.40
N HIS A 627 -67.58 15.46 4.46
CA HIS A 627 -68.64 14.85 3.63
C HIS A 627 -69.71 15.86 3.13
N ASN A 628 -69.52 16.33 1.89
CA ASN A 628 -70.51 16.59 0.81
C ASN A 628 -69.97 17.68 -0.13
N ARG A 629 -69.50 17.37 -1.37
CA ARG A 629 -70.24 17.25 -2.67
C ARG A 629 -69.61 18.27 -3.67
N PRO A 630 -69.89 18.25 -4.99
CA PRO A 630 -69.93 17.14 -5.96
C PRO A 630 -69.17 17.46 -7.29
N ILE A 631 -69.11 16.45 -8.16
CA ILE A 631 -68.68 16.48 -9.58
C ILE A 631 -69.69 17.26 -10.46
N PRO A 632 -69.28 17.83 -11.61
CA PRO A 632 -70.09 17.76 -12.82
C PRO A 632 -69.33 17.16 -14.02
N ARG A 633 -70.04 16.33 -14.79
CA ARG A 633 -69.70 15.92 -16.16
C ARG A 633 -70.31 16.91 -17.16
N ALA A 634 -69.55 17.23 -18.20
CA ALA A 634 -69.99 17.29 -19.60
C ALA A 634 -68.79 16.88 -20.46
#